data_AF-A0A924ZFG9-F1
#
_entry.id   AF-A0A924ZFG9-F1
#
_cell.length_a   1.000
_cell.length_b   1.000
_cell.length_c   1.000
_cell.angle_alpha   90.00
_cell.angle_beta   90.00
_cell.angle_gamma   90.00
#
_symmetry.space_group_name_H-M   'P 1'
#
loop_
_entity.id
_entity.type
_entity.pdbx_description
1 polymer ?
#
loop_
_entity_poly.entity_id
_entity_poly.type
_entity_poly.pdbx_seq_one_letter_code
_entity_poly.pdbx_strand_id
1 'polypeptide(L)'
;FFKVIMPLITPGMVSGALFAFVTSFDEVVVVLFVGKSDEQTIPRQMWSGIREAISPAILSAATILIVISIGLLATVELLRRRSERLRGVTPA
;
A
#
# COMPACT_ATOMS: atom_id res chain seq x y z
N PHE A 1 -14.83 22.43 -0.58
CA PHE A 1 -13.63 21.56 -0.46
C PHE A 1 -13.91 20.12 -0.86
N PHE A 2 -14.76 19.36 -0.14
CA PHE A 2 -15.04 17.93 -0.40
C PHE A 2 -15.75 17.60 -1.73
N LYS A 3 -16.44 18.56 -2.36
CA LYS A 3 -17.23 18.32 -3.57
C LYS A 3 -16.51 18.65 -4.89
N VAL A 4 -15.41 19.39 -4.81
CA VAL A 4 -14.67 19.92 -5.97
C VAL A 4 -13.18 19.60 -5.86
N ILE A 5 -12.55 20.00 -4.76
CA ILE A 5 -11.11 19.81 -4.56
C ILE A 5 -10.79 18.34 -4.26
N MET A 6 -11.52 17.72 -3.32
CA MET A 6 -11.29 16.33 -2.94
C MET A 6 -11.34 15.34 -4.11
N PRO A 7 -12.37 15.32 -4.98
CA PRO A 7 -12.38 14.43 -6.16
C PRO A 7 -11.31 14.74 -7.22
N LEU A 8 -10.75 15.95 -7.23
CA LEU A 8 -9.67 16.35 -8.14
C LEU A 8 -8.30 15.85 -7.64
N ILE A 9 -8.08 15.86 -6.33
CA ILE A 9 -6.81 15.44 -5.71
C ILE A 9 -6.82 13.98 -5.25
N THR A 10 -7.97 13.32 -5.13
CA THR A 10 -8.09 11.91 -4.72
C THR A 10 -7.22 10.95 -5.52
N PRO A 11 -7.13 10.99 -6.86
CA PRO A 11 -6.22 10.09 -7.58
C PRO A 11 -4.76 10.30 -7.17
N GLY A 12 -4.33 11.53 -6.90
CA GLY A 12 -3.00 11.83 -6.38
C GLY A 12 -2.80 11.39 -4.92
N MET A 13 -3.80 11.60 -4.07
CA MET A 13 -3.79 11.14 -2.67
C MET A 13 -3.75 9.62 -2.56
N VAL A 14 -4.47 8.90 -3.42
CA VAL A 14 -4.47 7.42 -3.47
C VAL A 14 -3.08 6.92 -3.82
N SER A 15 -2.41 7.53 -4.81
CA SER A 15 -1.01 7.24 -5.13
C SER A 15 -0.06 7.56 -3.96
N GLY A 16 -0.24 8.69 -3.27
CA GLY A 16 0.57 9.04 -2.10
C GLY A 16 0.38 8.07 -0.92
N ALA A 17 -0.87 7.66 -0.65
CA ALA A 17 -1.19 6.69 0.39
C ALA A 17 -0.60 5.31 0.08
N LEU A 18 -0.58 4.91 -1.19
CA LEU A 18 0.09 3.71 -1.68
C LEU A 18 1.58 3.68 -1.33
N PHE A 19 2.29 4.73 -1.74
CA PHE A 19 3.72 4.84 -1.52
C PHE A 19 4.03 4.86 -0.02
N ALA A 20 3.28 5.64 0.77
CA ALA A 20 3.44 5.68 2.21
C ALA A 20 3.19 4.31 2.87
N PHE A 21 2.17 3.57 2.42
CA PHE A 21 1.88 2.23 2.94
C PHE A 21 3.02 1.26 2.63
N VAL A 22 3.49 1.19 1.38
CA VAL A 22 4.60 0.30 0.98
C VAL A 22 5.88 0.64 1.75
N THR A 23 6.22 1.93 1.89
CA THR A 23 7.38 2.37 2.65
C THR A 23 7.32 1.96 4.11
N SER A 24 6.13 1.90 4.74
CA SER A 24 6.02 1.46 6.14
C SER A 24 6.43 0.00 6.39
N PHE A 25 6.34 -0.86 5.38
CA PHE A 25 6.80 -2.25 5.49
C PHE A 25 8.30 -2.41 5.21
N ASP A 26 8.91 -1.44 4.53
CA ASP A 26 10.36 -1.41 4.26
C ASP A 26 11.18 -0.97 5.50
N GLU A 27 10.53 -0.33 6.48
CA GLU A 27 11.16 0.05 7.75
C GLU A 27 11.56 -1.13 8.66
N VAL A 28 11.35 -2.39 8.27
CA VAL A 28 11.73 -3.55 9.11
C VAL A 28 13.21 -3.54 9.51
N VAL A 29 14.08 -3.04 8.62
CA VAL A 29 15.51 -2.88 8.89
C VAL A 29 15.72 -1.89 10.04
N VAL A 30 15.03 -0.76 10.01
CA VAL A 30 15.10 0.28 11.05
C VAL A 30 14.55 -0.27 12.38
N VAL A 31 13.41 -0.96 12.36
CA VAL A 31 12.82 -1.58 13.56
C VAL A 31 13.75 -2.62 14.18
N LEU A 32 14.47 -3.41 13.37
CA LEU A 32 15.40 -4.43 13.88
C LEU A 32 16.67 -3.83 14.51
N PHE A 33 17.12 -2.66 14.05
CA PHE A 33 18.34 -2.01 14.54
C PHE A 33 18.10 -0.95 15.62
N VAL A 34 16.95 -0.27 15.60
CA VAL A 34 16.59 0.82 16.52
C VAL A 34 15.51 0.40 17.54
N GLY A 35 14.64 -0.55 17.18
CA GLY A 35 13.53 -0.98 18.02
C GLY A 35 13.97 -1.82 19.22
N LYS A 36 13.52 -1.41 20.41
CA LYS A 36 13.73 -2.17 21.67
C LYS A 36 13.13 -3.57 21.54
N SER A 37 13.73 -4.56 22.22
CA SER A 37 13.32 -5.97 22.14
C SER A 37 11.85 -6.27 22.50
N ASP A 38 11.15 -5.31 23.11
CA ASP A 38 9.76 -5.43 23.58
C ASP A 38 8.71 -4.93 22.57
N GLU A 39 9.12 -4.25 21.48
CA GLU A 39 8.18 -3.76 20.46
C GLU A 39 7.94 -4.82 19.38
N GLN A 40 6.79 -5.48 19.48
CA GLN A 40 6.31 -6.44 18.48
C GLN A 40 5.58 -5.71 17.34
N THR A 41 6.30 -5.44 16.25
CA THR A 41 5.71 -4.97 14.99
C THR A 41 5.51 -6.14 14.02
N ILE A 42 4.51 -6.04 13.13
CA ILE A 42 4.23 -7.06 12.09
C ILE A 42 5.50 -7.49 11.32
N PRO A 43 6.38 -6.57 10.89
CA PRO A 43 7.58 -6.94 10.13
C PRO A 43 8.64 -7.67 10.97
N ARG A 44 8.77 -7.35 12.26
CA ARG A 44 9.70 -8.04 13.19
C ARG A 44 9.28 -9.48 13.45
N GLN A 45 7.97 -9.74 13.59
CA GLN A 45 7.45 -11.10 13.71
C GLN A 45 7.66 -11.92 12.44
N MET A 46 7.51 -11.30 11.25
CA MET A 46 7.85 -11.95 9.98
C MET A 46 9.33 -12.35 9.94
N TRP A 47 10.25 -11.50 10.41
CA TRP A 47 11.68 -11.81 10.48
C TRP A 47 12.01 -12.93 11.47
N SER A 48 11.40 -12.93 12.66
CA SER A 48 11.56 -14.00 13.65
C SER A 48 11.06 -15.34 13.10
N GLY A 49 9.93 -15.33 12.38
CA GLY A 49 9.36 -16.50 11.72
C GLY A 49 10.21 -17.07 10.57
N ILE A 50 11.23 -16.35 10.06
CA ILE A 50 12.20 -16.93 9.12
C ILE A 50 13.20 -17.83 9.84
N ARG A 51 13.54 -17.51 11.11
CA ARG A 51 14.59 -18.22 11.86
C ARG A 51 14.12 -19.50 12.56
N GLU A 52 12.84 -19.61 12.93
CA GLU A 52 12.36 -20.76 13.73
C GLU A 52 11.73 -21.91 12.92
N ALA A 53 11.24 -21.65 11.71
CA ALA A 53 10.80 -22.59 10.67
C ALA A 53 10.01 -21.73 9.68
N ILE A 54 10.13 -21.92 8.36
CA ILE A 54 9.44 -21.11 7.34
C ILE A 54 7.96 -20.95 7.70
N SER A 55 7.66 -19.85 8.38
CA SER A 55 6.35 -19.65 8.98
C SER A 55 5.39 -19.25 7.87
N PRO A 56 4.23 -19.93 7.72
CA PRO A 56 3.20 -19.55 6.75
C PRO A 56 2.73 -18.09 6.90
N ALA A 57 3.02 -17.45 8.05
CA ALA A 57 2.72 -16.04 8.30
C ALA A 57 3.39 -15.09 7.30
N ILE A 58 4.63 -15.38 6.88
CA ILE A 58 5.36 -14.51 5.92
C ILE A 58 4.71 -14.58 4.54
N LEU A 59 4.37 -15.79 4.10
CA LEU A 59 3.67 -16.02 2.83
C LEU A 59 2.28 -15.40 2.84
N SER A 60 1.58 -15.45 3.98
CA SER A 60 0.27 -14.81 4.16
C SER A 60 0.37 -13.28 4.05
N ALA A 61 1.35 -12.67 4.72
CA ALA A 61 1.61 -11.24 4.65
C ALA A 61 2.00 -10.79 3.23
N ALA A 62 2.87 -11.54 2.55
CA ALA A 62 3.24 -11.27 1.16
C ALA A 62 2.01 -11.29 0.23
N THR A 63 1.12 -12.28 0.40
CA THR A 63 -0.11 -12.37 -0.39
C THR A 63 -1.05 -11.19 -0.13
N ILE A 64 -1.18 -10.76 1.13
CA ILE A 64 -1.99 -9.58 1.51
C ILE A 64 -1.42 -8.31 0.85
N LEU A 65 -0.10 -8.11 0.90
CA LEU A 65 0.55 -6.96 0.26
C LEU A 65 0.35 -6.94 -1.27
N ILE A 66 0.38 -8.12 -1.91
CA ILE A 66 0.09 -8.27 -3.33
C ILE A 66 -1.37 -7.90 -3.63
N VAL A 67 -2.33 -8.41 -2.84
CA VAL A 67 -3.76 -8.10 -3.00
C VAL A 67 -4.02 -6.61 -2.82
N ILE A 68 -3.40 -5.97 -1.83
CA ILE A 68 -3.53 -4.52 -1.60
C ILE A 68 -2.97 -3.74 -2.81
N SER A 69 -1.80 -4.12 -3.31
CA SER A 69 -1.19 -3.48 -4.48
C SER A 69 -2.07 -3.59 -5.73
N ILE A 70 -2.62 -4.78 -6.00
CA ILE A 70 -3.56 -5.02 -7.11
C ILE A 70 -4.83 -4.19 -6.91
N GLY A 71 -5.42 -4.20 -5.71
CA GLY A 71 -6.62 -3.46 -5.39
C GLY A 71 -6.44 -1.96 -5.63
N LEU A 72 -5.29 -1.42 -5.23
CA LEU A 72 -4.96 -0.02 -5.42
C LEU A 72 -4.72 0.35 -6.88
N LEU A 73 -3.98 -0.46 -7.65
CA LEU A 73 -3.85 -0.28 -9.10
C LEU A 73 -5.20 -0.33 -9.81
N ALA A 74 -6.07 -1.27 -9.42
CA ALA A 74 -7.43 -1.36 -9.93
C ALA A 74 -8.25 -0.11 -9.57
N THR A 75 -8.10 0.41 -8.36
CA THR A 75 -8.78 1.64 -7.91
C THR A 75 -8.32 2.84 -8.73
N VAL A 76 -7.01 2.96 -8.98
CA VAL A 76 -6.43 4.00 -9.83
C VAL A 76 -6.97 3.90 -11.26
N GLU A 77 -7.00 2.71 -11.85
CA GLU A 77 -7.52 2.52 -13.21
C GLU A 77 -9.02 2.79 -13.31
N LEU A 78 -9.82 2.42 -12.29
CA LEU A 78 -11.24 2.74 -12.22
C LEU A 78 -11.48 4.26 -12.10
N LEU A 79 -10.70 4.94 -11.27
CA LEU A 79 -10.74 6.40 -11.14
C LEU A 79 -10.28 7.09 -12.44
N ARG A 80 -9.25 6.56 -13.11
CA ARG A 80 -8.77 7.03 -14.41
C ARG A 80 -9.87 6.90 -15.47
N ARG A 81 -10.53 5.74 -15.57
CA ARG A 81 -11.68 5.51 -16.46
C ARG A 81 -12.85 6.44 -16.15
N ARG A 82 -13.14 6.72 -14.88
CA ARG A 82 -14.16 7.71 -14.48
C ARG A 82 -13.79 9.13 -14.89
N SER A 83 -12.51 9.50 -14.73
CA SER A 83 -11.98 10.82 -15.12
C SER A 83 -12.00 11.01 -16.64
N GLU A 84 -11.64 9.98 -17.41
CA GLU A 84 -11.77 9.94 -18.88
C GLU A 84 -13.23 10.15 -19.32
N ARG A 85 -14.18 9.49 -18.64
CA ARG A 85 -15.62 9.65 -18.91
C ARG A 85 -16.13 11.06 -18.59
N LEU A 86 -15.55 11.72 -17.58
CA LEU A 86 -15.87 13.11 -17.20
C LEU A 86 -15.17 14.14 -18.08
N ARG A 87 -14.02 13.78 -18.68
CA ARG A 87 -13.25 14.67 -19.56
C ARG A 87 -13.77 14.78 -20.98
N GLY A 88 -14.74 13.94 -21.39
CA GLY A 88 -15.39 14.07 -22.69
C GLY A 88 -14.39 14.32 -23.81
N VAL A 89 -13.31 13.54 -23.87
CA VAL A 89 -12.32 13.64 -24.93
C VAL A 89 -13.01 13.14 -26.19
N THR A 90 -13.67 14.06 -26.89
CA THR A 90 -13.96 13.92 -28.32
C THR A 90 -12.62 13.64 -28.99
N PRO A 91 -12.41 12.44 -29.54
CA PRO A 91 -11.28 12.21 -30.42
C PRO A 91 -11.57 13.05 -31.67
N ALA A 92 -10.69 14.02 -31.95
CA ALA A 92 -10.56 14.57 -33.30
C ALA A 92 -9.69 13.62 -34.13
#